data_AF-A0A1H4ANY6-F1
#
_entry.id   AF-A0A1H4ANY6-F1
#
_cell.length_a   1.000
_cell.length_b   1.000
_cell.length_c   1.000
_cell.angle_alpha   90.00
_cell.angle_beta   90.00
_cell.angle_gamma   90.00
#
_symmetry.space_group_name_H-M   'P 1'
#
loop_
_entity.id
_entity.type
_entity.pdbx_description
1 polymer ?
#
loop_
_entity_poly.entity_id
_entity_poly.type
_entity_poly.pdbx_seq_one_letter_code
_entity_poly.pdbx_strand_id
1 'polypeptide(L)'
;MSTLLSGRALKVLGRFPRHLEADAPGKLLGVVVQALVCDQDVLAANLQAIRQAHRLHEAQELHDLLLLAGLHGLRRSEMAVLFARHAELQKRLAALRANVETGGDSAARVQLANDLLALWSLSGNNLLQRFADDNPPTTHASISRLLPQATAACGLPVLLDGVRQRIATTARIHAGGNGTVRALLTGAANALDLDLGKIIPSPDRYWHAAPVWDRLRLRLPPSDNFVPGDEIEPQTEYLGLEENPLVPAERGPHPRQHAELFEYIRKGFDDALLEIRVRGVGNRTISPMFVNRDAGHGVGAFVHVPDGKDLIFNQQGRVLLDGADITSRAWAWQGACFAENSGGNGNPVQNSRDFVFADAALSQAQHAANLRTSRFAVITPTGSLTPEARLPHAGDSLPVPAIGVGKTRFAFFVQHGCFSSARHLVPMSDAEIPSTSLPQGSDPFGSTPVALLNRIQLVTPRYAVGFAGAALFAQVAGDKKHDAAAQVSLHWFERQAYHVRVLIPNRFRALGHADGGEVREQVKHAIQRFRPAGVEVQVDFAEDQWVLGKAALPSKDATDTDAISQVQSSTLLWPSPATHEELQ
;
A
#
# COMPACT_ATOMS: atom_id res chain seq x y z
N MET A 1 38.05 44.69 55.75
CA MET A 1 37.62 43.42 55.11
C MET A 1 38.60 43.12 54.00
N SER A 2 39.28 41.97 54.05
CA SER A 2 40.20 41.54 52.98
C SER A 2 39.39 40.93 51.85
N THR A 3 39.39 41.56 50.67
CA THR A 3 38.77 41.00 49.46
C THR A 3 39.67 39.92 48.89
N LEU A 4 39.12 38.71 48.74
CA LEU A 4 39.83 37.61 48.06
C LEU A 4 40.05 38.00 46.59
N LEU A 5 41.32 38.06 46.17
CA LEU A 5 41.71 38.33 44.79
C LEU A 5 41.50 37.07 43.93
N SER A 6 40.99 37.25 42.71
CA SER A 6 40.85 36.15 41.76
C SER A 6 42.22 35.68 41.26
N GLY A 7 42.30 34.43 40.80
CA GLY A 7 43.54 33.90 40.22
C GLY A 7 44.04 34.71 39.00
N ARG A 8 43.14 35.36 38.26
CA ARG A 8 43.52 36.27 37.16
C ARG A 8 44.07 37.60 37.68
N ALA A 9 43.49 38.17 38.75
CA ALA A 9 44.00 39.39 39.36
C ALA A 9 45.41 39.16 39.96
N LEU A 10 45.63 38.02 40.64
CA LEU A 10 46.95 37.63 41.11
C LEU A 10 47.96 37.46 39.96
N LYS A 11 47.56 36.88 38.83
CA LYS A 11 48.42 36.80 37.62
C LYS A 11 48.79 38.17 37.05
N VAL A 12 47.88 39.15 37.10
CA VAL A 12 48.15 40.53 36.64
C VAL A 12 49.07 41.25 37.62
N LEU A 13 48.77 41.18 38.92
CA LEU A 13 49.59 41.79 39.98
C LEU A 13 51.00 41.19 40.03
N GLY A 14 51.14 39.89 39.77
CA GLY A 14 52.42 39.20 39.68
C GLY A 14 53.30 39.63 38.49
N ARG A 15 52.80 40.45 37.56
CA ARG A 15 53.60 41.07 36.48
C ARG A 15 54.27 42.38 36.90
N PHE A 16 53.89 42.96 38.04
CA PHE A 16 54.54 44.15 38.56
C PHE A 16 55.87 43.80 39.24
N PRO A 17 56.85 44.73 39.27
CA PRO A 17 58.10 44.53 40.00
C PRO A 17 57.87 44.13 41.46
N ARG A 18 58.61 43.12 41.96
CA ARG A 18 58.43 42.56 43.32
C ARG A 18 58.53 43.60 44.44
N HIS A 19 59.36 44.63 44.29
CA HIS A 19 59.54 45.67 45.30
C HIS A 19 58.29 46.56 45.49
N LEU A 20 57.33 46.51 44.55
CA LEU A 20 56.03 47.20 44.70
C LEU A 20 55.04 46.41 45.56
N GLU A 21 55.30 45.10 45.78
CA GLU A 21 54.44 44.17 46.51
C GLU A 21 52.96 44.36 46.11
N ALA A 22 52.68 44.38 44.80
CA ALA A 22 51.40 44.80 44.25
C ALA A 22 50.23 43.88 44.66
N ASP A 23 50.53 42.63 45.02
CA ASP A 23 49.62 41.60 45.49
C ASP A 23 49.41 41.58 47.02
N ALA A 24 50.08 42.48 47.76
CA ALA A 24 49.94 42.54 49.22
C ALA A 24 48.48 42.85 49.64
N PRO A 25 47.90 42.11 50.61
CA PRO A 25 46.54 42.33 51.09
C PRO A 25 46.33 43.78 51.58
N GLY A 26 45.24 44.41 51.14
CA GLY A 26 44.86 45.76 51.58
C GLY A 26 45.32 46.91 50.69
N LYS A 27 46.12 46.65 49.64
CA LYS A 27 46.49 47.71 48.67
C LYS A 27 45.33 48.07 47.74
N LEU A 28 45.13 49.37 47.52
CA LEU A 28 44.15 49.91 46.57
C LEU A 28 44.37 49.37 45.15
N LEU A 29 45.62 49.18 44.74
CA LEU A 29 45.96 48.61 43.44
C LEU A 29 45.36 47.21 43.26
N GLY A 30 45.39 46.36 44.30
CA GLY A 30 44.76 45.03 44.26
C GLY A 30 43.25 45.12 44.08
N VAL A 31 42.60 46.07 44.74
CA VAL A 31 41.15 46.32 44.60
C VAL A 31 40.79 46.79 43.19
N VAL A 32 41.56 47.74 42.63
CA VAL A 32 41.33 48.27 41.27
C VAL A 32 41.58 47.19 40.21
N VAL A 33 42.67 46.44 40.32
CA VAL A 33 42.97 45.34 39.39
C VAL A 33 41.90 44.26 39.48
N GLN A 34 41.43 43.91 40.68
CA GLN A 34 40.33 42.96 40.86
C GLN A 34 39.05 43.42 40.16
N ALA A 35 38.69 44.71 40.27
CA ALA A 35 37.51 45.25 39.60
C ALA A 35 37.64 45.17 38.07
N LEU A 36 38.76 45.61 37.51
CA LEU A 36 39.01 45.55 36.06
C LEU A 36 39.06 44.11 35.52
N VAL A 37 39.66 43.20 36.29
CA VAL A 37 39.75 41.79 35.93
C VAL A 37 38.40 41.10 35.97
N CYS A 38 37.52 41.47 36.91
CA CYS A 38 36.15 40.97 36.98
C CYS A 38 35.41 41.23 35.66
N ASP A 39 35.48 42.46 35.13
CA ASP A 39 34.87 42.81 33.84
C ASP A 39 35.49 42.00 32.68
N GLN A 40 36.81 41.78 32.70
CA GLN A 40 37.47 40.93 31.70
C GLN A 40 37.08 39.44 31.81
N ASP A 41 36.82 38.93 33.01
CA ASP A 41 36.33 37.57 33.22
C ASP A 41 34.91 37.43 32.65
N VAL A 42 34.04 38.42 32.88
CA VAL A 42 32.69 38.48 32.30
C VAL A 42 32.75 38.56 30.77
N LEU A 43 33.59 39.46 30.21
CA LEU A 43 33.75 39.58 28.75
C LEU A 43 34.31 38.29 28.11
N ALA A 44 35.26 37.63 28.77
CA ALA A 44 35.80 36.36 28.28
C ALA A 44 34.74 35.24 28.33
N ALA A 45 33.94 35.18 29.39
CA ALA A 45 32.82 34.24 29.50
C ALA A 45 31.76 34.51 28.42
N ASN A 46 31.39 35.78 28.19
CA ASN A 46 30.45 36.17 27.14
C ASN A 46 30.97 35.81 25.74
N LEU A 47 32.25 36.07 25.45
CA LEU A 47 32.87 35.69 24.18
C LEU A 47 32.85 34.16 23.98
N GLN A 48 33.12 33.40 25.04
CA GLN A 48 33.04 31.93 24.99
C GLN A 48 31.61 31.45 24.76
N ALA A 49 30.62 32.04 25.44
CA ALA A 49 29.20 31.73 25.23
C ALA A 49 28.77 32.01 23.78
N ILE A 50 29.18 33.15 23.20
CA ILE A 50 28.92 33.48 21.79
C ILE A 50 29.55 32.44 20.85
N ARG A 51 30.77 31.98 21.13
CA ARG A 51 31.43 30.94 20.31
C ARG A 51 30.68 29.61 20.38
N GLN A 52 30.21 29.24 21.57
CA GLN A 52 29.44 28.01 21.79
C GLN A 52 28.08 28.08 21.08
N ALA A 53 27.38 29.20 21.14
CA ALA A 53 26.10 29.44 20.46
C ALA A 53 26.18 29.21 18.93
N HIS A 54 27.32 29.46 18.30
CA HIS A 54 27.53 29.26 16.86
C HIS A 54 27.98 27.83 16.48
N ARG A 55 28.11 26.92 17.44
CA ARG A 55 28.58 25.54 17.20
C ARG A 55 27.48 24.56 17.55
N LEU A 56 27.05 23.76 16.58
CA LEU A 56 25.93 22.83 16.73
C LEU A 56 26.03 21.96 18.00
N HIS A 57 27.20 21.37 18.27
CA HIS A 57 27.40 20.49 19.42
C HIS A 57 27.62 21.20 20.76
N GLU A 58 27.85 22.51 20.76
CA GLU A 58 28.16 23.28 21.99
C GLU A 58 27.04 24.27 22.37
N ALA A 59 26.17 24.66 21.44
CA ALA A 59 25.11 25.65 21.66
C ALA A 59 24.14 25.18 22.76
N GLN A 60 24.05 25.93 23.87
CA GLN A 60 23.34 25.49 25.08
C GLN A 60 21.87 25.94 25.10
N GLU A 61 21.46 26.83 24.20
CA GLU A 61 20.09 27.33 24.13
C GLU A 61 19.36 26.80 22.91
N LEU A 62 18.06 26.53 23.08
CA LEU A 62 17.20 26.11 21.97
C LEU A 62 17.11 27.18 20.88
N HIS A 63 17.15 28.46 21.27
CA HIS A 63 17.12 29.58 20.34
C HIS A 63 18.29 29.53 19.35
N ASP A 64 19.52 29.37 19.86
CA ASP A 64 20.73 29.26 19.05
C ASP A 64 20.67 28.06 18.09
N LEU A 65 20.21 26.90 18.58
CA LEU A 65 20.03 25.72 17.74
C LEU A 65 19.02 25.95 16.62
N LEU A 66 17.92 26.66 16.87
CA LEU A 66 16.93 26.99 15.84
C LEU A 66 17.47 28.02 14.83
N LEU A 67 18.33 28.95 15.25
CA LEU A 67 19.03 29.85 14.33
C LEU A 67 20.01 29.08 13.44
N LEU A 68 20.80 28.16 14.01
CA LEU A 68 21.67 27.26 13.26
C LEU A 68 20.88 26.36 12.29
N ALA A 69 19.74 25.84 12.72
CA ALA A 69 18.82 25.09 11.86
C ALA A 69 18.35 25.95 10.67
N GLY A 70 18.02 27.22 10.93
CA GLY A 70 17.60 28.20 9.92
C GLY A 70 18.62 28.41 8.80
N LEU A 71 19.93 28.32 9.09
CA LEU A 71 20.99 28.38 8.07
C LEU A 71 20.91 27.22 7.06
N HIS A 72 20.28 26.10 7.44
CA HIS A 72 20.01 24.94 6.58
C HIS A 72 18.56 24.92 6.06
N GLY A 73 17.84 26.04 6.17
CA GLY A 73 16.44 26.15 5.79
C GLY A 73 15.51 25.28 6.64
N LEU A 74 15.94 24.84 7.83
CA LEU A 74 15.11 24.10 8.76
C LEU A 74 14.25 25.05 9.58
N ARG A 75 12.96 24.74 9.70
CA ARG A 75 11.99 25.52 10.46
C ARG A 75 11.63 24.84 11.77
N ARG A 76 11.11 25.62 12.72
CA ARG A 76 10.58 25.10 14.00
C ARG A 76 9.48 24.04 13.78
N SER A 77 8.68 24.15 12.72
CA SER A 77 7.65 23.16 12.38
C SER A 77 8.24 21.78 12.05
N GLU A 78 9.49 21.68 11.60
CA GLU A 78 10.16 20.40 11.32
C GLU A 78 10.69 19.74 12.60
N MET A 79 10.66 20.46 13.71
CA MET A 79 10.94 19.96 15.06
C MET A 79 9.64 19.60 15.80
N ALA A 80 8.47 19.79 15.18
CA ALA A 80 7.17 19.70 15.87
C ALA A 80 6.92 18.32 16.50
N VAL A 81 7.22 17.22 15.81
CA VAL A 81 7.07 15.87 16.39
C VAL A 81 7.96 15.67 17.62
N LEU A 82 9.21 16.17 17.58
CA LEU A 82 10.13 16.10 18.73
C LEU A 82 9.59 16.90 19.91
N PHE A 83 9.09 18.12 19.66
CA PHE A 83 8.50 18.95 20.70
C PHE A 83 7.20 18.38 21.25
N ALA A 84 6.32 17.86 20.39
CA ALA A 84 5.07 17.21 20.78
C ALA A 84 5.36 15.99 21.67
N ARG A 85 6.33 15.17 21.27
CA ARG A 85 6.80 14.03 22.05
C ARG A 85 7.31 14.44 23.42
N HIS A 86 8.19 15.44 23.47
CA HIS A 86 8.75 15.94 24.72
C HIS A 86 7.67 16.55 25.64
N ALA A 87 6.70 17.28 25.07
CA ALA A 87 5.59 17.84 25.81
C ALA A 87 4.66 16.75 26.38
N GLU A 88 4.35 15.71 25.60
CA GLU A 88 3.53 14.59 26.06
C GLU A 88 4.25 13.78 27.16
N LEU A 89 5.56 13.60 27.03
CA LEU A 89 6.42 12.99 28.05
C LEU A 89 6.36 13.77 29.37
N GLN A 90 6.53 15.09 29.32
CA GLN A 90 6.43 15.98 30.49
C GLN A 90 5.04 15.94 31.12
N LYS A 91 3.98 15.97 30.30
CA LYS A 91 2.59 15.90 30.74
C LYS A 91 2.28 14.60 31.48
N ARG A 92 2.65 13.44 30.91
CA ARG A 92 2.44 12.12 31.56
C ARG A 92 3.26 11.98 32.83
N LEU A 93 4.51 12.46 32.83
CA LEU A 93 5.36 12.48 34.02
C LEU A 93 4.75 13.36 35.14
N ALA A 94 4.25 14.55 34.80
CA ALA A 94 3.59 15.44 35.76
C ALA A 94 2.32 14.82 36.34
N ALA A 95 1.50 14.16 35.52
CA ALA A 95 0.30 13.44 35.98
C ALA A 95 0.66 12.29 36.94
N LEU A 96 1.69 11.50 36.61
CA LEU A 96 2.17 10.43 37.49
C LEU A 96 2.69 10.96 38.82
N ARG A 97 3.49 12.03 38.80
CA ARG A 97 4.00 12.68 40.03
C ARG A 97 2.87 13.21 40.91
N ALA A 98 1.91 13.93 40.32
CA ALA A 98 0.77 14.47 41.06
C ALA A 98 -0.05 13.36 41.73
N ASN A 99 -0.26 12.22 41.05
CA ASN A 99 -0.93 11.06 41.65
C ASN A 99 -0.14 10.47 42.82
N VAL A 100 1.19 10.36 42.71
CA VAL A 100 2.06 9.88 43.79
C VAL A 100 2.03 10.82 45.01
N GLU A 101 2.16 12.13 44.79
CA GLU A 101 2.22 13.15 45.85
C GLU A 101 0.89 13.28 46.62
N THR A 102 -0.24 13.13 45.92
CA THR A 102 -1.57 13.21 46.53
C THR A 102 -2.04 11.91 47.17
N GLY A 103 -1.25 10.84 47.08
CA GLY A 103 -1.67 9.52 47.54
C GLY A 103 -2.88 8.97 46.77
N GLY A 104 -3.00 9.32 45.48
CA GLY A 104 -4.13 8.92 44.62
C GLY A 104 -4.22 7.41 44.40
N ASP A 105 -5.29 6.98 43.71
CA ASP A 105 -5.60 5.57 43.46
C ASP A 105 -4.42 4.79 42.85
N SER A 106 -4.16 3.60 43.41
CA SER A 106 -3.07 2.72 43.02
C SER A 106 -3.25 2.16 41.61
N ALA A 107 -4.49 1.82 41.22
CA ALA A 107 -4.76 1.30 39.87
C ALA A 107 -4.54 2.38 38.81
N ALA A 108 -5.05 3.60 39.04
CA ALA A 108 -4.77 4.75 38.21
C ALA A 108 -3.27 5.06 38.11
N ARG A 109 -2.51 4.92 39.20
CA ARG A 109 -1.06 5.14 39.23
C ARG A 109 -0.30 4.15 38.34
N VAL A 110 -0.68 2.87 38.38
CA VAL A 110 -0.10 1.84 37.51
C VAL A 110 -0.39 2.16 36.04
N GLN A 111 -1.63 2.55 35.74
CA GLN A 111 -2.00 2.93 34.37
C GLN A 111 -1.18 4.12 33.89
N LEU A 112 -1.05 5.18 34.69
CA LEU A 112 -0.22 6.35 34.35
C LEU A 112 1.25 5.99 34.12
N ALA A 113 1.80 5.06 34.90
CA ALA A 113 3.16 4.58 34.73
C ALA A 113 3.33 3.77 33.42
N ASN A 114 2.37 2.91 33.10
CA ASN A 114 2.36 2.16 31.83
C ASN A 114 2.17 3.09 30.63
N ASP A 115 1.27 4.08 30.73
CA ASP A 115 1.04 5.09 29.69
C ASP A 115 2.30 5.95 29.47
N LEU A 116 3.04 6.28 30.54
CA LEU A 116 4.33 6.95 30.43
C LEU A 116 5.34 6.05 29.69
N LEU A 117 5.51 4.80 30.13
CA LEU A 117 6.43 3.83 29.52
C LEU A 117 6.11 3.55 28.03
N ALA A 118 4.84 3.61 27.64
CA ALA A 118 4.40 3.41 26.25
C ALA A 118 4.90 4.49 25.27
N LEU A 119 5.46 5.61 25.75
CA LEU A 119 6.10 6.63 24.90
C LEU A 119 7.49 6.19 24.38
N TRP A 120 8.03 5.09 24.90
CA TRP A 120 9.26 4.45 24.45
C TRP A 120 8.94 3.10 23.79
N SER A 121 9.70 2.73 22.75
CA SER A 121 9.73 1.33 22.29
C SER A 121 10.58 0.51 23.27
N LEU A 122 9.98 -0.15 24.25
CA LEU A 122 10.72 -0.98 25.20
C LEU A 122 10.35 -2.44 25.01
N SER A 123 11.36 -3.32 24.99
CA SER A 123 11.16 -4.76 24.80
C SER A 123 10.80 -5.46 26.11
N GLY A 124 9.82 -6.37 26.05
CA GLY A 124 9.53 -7.36 27.11
C GLY A 124 8.30 -7.09 27.97
N ASN A 125 7.92 -8.11 28.75
CA ASN A 125 6.75 -8.07 29.63
C ASN A 125 7.08 -7.39 30.96
N ASN A 126 6.06 -6.85 31.63
CA ASN A 126 6.16 -6.25 32.97
C ASN A 126 7.24 -5.16 33.08
N LEU A 127 7.32 -4.26 32.10
CA LEU A 127 8.34 -3.20 32.03
C LEU A 127 8.49 -2.41 33.32
N LEU A 128 7.37 -2.11 34.00
CA LEU A 128 7.37 -1.39 35.27
C LEU A 128 8.18 -2.14 36.34
N GLN A 129 8.04 -3.47 36.44
CA GLN A 129 8.74 -4.28 37.45
C GLN A 129 10.26 -4.29 37.27
N ARG A 130 10.78 -3.91 36.08
CA ARG A 130 12.23 -3.81 35.87
C ARG A 130 12.89 -2.67 36.67
N PHE A 131 12.09 -1.74 37.17
CA PHE A 131 12.59 -0.62 37.98
C PHE A 131 12.64 -0.95 39.48
N ALA A 132 12.11 -2.09 39.92
CA ALA A 132 12.17 -2.52 41.32
C ALA A 132 13.55 -3.07 41.70
N ASP A 133 13.96 -2.86 42.94
CA ASP A 133 15.10 -3.51 43.60
C ASP A 133 14.68 -4.58 44.62
N ASP A 134 13.38 -4.65 44.94
CA ASP A 134 12.81 -5.60 45.87
C ASP A 134 12.47 -6.95 45.21
N ASN A 135 12.55 -8.02 45.99
CA ASN A 135 12.14 -9.36 45.59
C ASN A 135 11.12 -9.92 46.60
N PRO A 136 9.84 -10.08 46.22
CA PRO A 136 9.27 -9.79 44.90
C PRO A 136 9.14 -8.28 44.62
N PRO A 137 9.17 -7.86 43.34
CA PRO A 137 9.12 -6.46 42.97
C PRO A 137 7.75 -5.85 43.31
N THR A 138 7.75 -4.78 44.11
CA THR A 138 6.52 -4.04 44.41
C THR A 138 6.30 -2.92 43.39
N THR A 139 5.03 -2.67 43.06
CA THR A 139 4.62 -1.57 42.19
C THR A 139 5.09 -0.20 42.73
N HIS A 140 5.04 -0.01 44.05
CA HIS A 140 5.44 1.24 44.67
C HIS A 140 6.95 1.51 44.53
N ALA A 141 7.79 0.50 44.79
CA ALA A 141 9.24 0.60 44.60
C ALA A 141 9.59 0.88 43.13
N SER A 142 8.94 0.15 42.21
CA SER A 142 9.10 0.33 40.76
C SER A 142 8.83 1.77 40.31
N ILE A 143 7.69 2.34 40.70
CA ILE A 143 7.32 3.71 40.31
C ILE A 143 8.24 4.76 40.94
N SER A 144 8.62 4.57 42.21
CA SER A 144 9.54 5.49 42.91
C SER A 144 10.90 5.57 42.22
N ARG A 145 11.38 4.46 41.66
CA ARG A 145 12.63 4.40 40.89
C ARG A 145 12.49 4.82 39.42
N LEU A 146 11.31 4.64 38.82
CA LEU A 146 11.01 5.13 37.47
C LEU A 146 11.05 6.66 37.41
N LEU A 147 10.51 7.36 38.42
CA LEU A 147 10.36 8.81 38.41
C LEU A 147 11.68 9.57 38.14
N PRO A 148 12.79 9.33 38.86
CA PRO A 148 14.08 9.98 38.57
C PRO A 148 14.60 9.71 37.16
N GLN A 149 14.43 8.48 36.65
CA GLN A 149 14.91 8.10 35.31
C GLN A 149 14.10 8.77 34.21
N ALA A 150 12.77 8.77 34.34
CA ALA A 150 11.89 9.50 33.44
C ALA A 150 12.17 11.03 33.50
N THR A 151 12.48 11.56 34.68
CA THR A 151 12.85 12.98 34.85
C THR A 151 14.10 13.34 34.07
N ALA A 152 15.13 12.49 34.13
CA ALA A 152 16.36 12.70 33.38
C ALA A 152 16.10 12.65 31.86
N ALA A 153 15.26 11.71 31.41
CA ALA A 153 14.86 11.60 30.00
C ALA A 153 13.99 12.79 29.51
N CYS A 154 13.26 13.45 30.40
CA CYS A 154 12.51 14.70 30.13
C CYS A 154 13.35 15.97 30.21
N GLY A 155 14.65 15.89 30.47
CA GLY A 155 15.49 17.06 30.70
C GLY A 155 15.69 17.93 29.45
N LEU A 156 15.93 19.23 29.66
CA LEU A 156 16.34 20.14 28.59
C LEU A 156 17.57 19.65 27.81
N PRO A 157 18.62 19.06 28.43
CA PRO A 157 19.77 18.54 27.68
C PRO A 157 19.37 17.49 26.63
N VAL A 158 18.44 16.59 26.95
CA VAL A 158 17.94 15.55 26.04
C VAL A 158 17.21 16.18 24.85
N LEU A 159 16.40 17.21 25.11
CA LEU A 159 15.73 17.95 24.04
C LEU A 159 16.73 18.65 23.10
N LEU A 160 17.75 19.31 23.67
CA LEU A 160 18.78 19.98 22.89
C LEU A 160 19.57 18.98 22.04
N ASP A 161 19.91 17.81 22.59
CA ASP A 161 20.59 16.73 21.86
C ASP A 161 19.73 16.19 20.70
N GLY A 162 18.42 16.00 20.92
CA GLY A 162 17.49 15.62 19.85
C GLY A 162 17.45 16.65 18.71
N VAL A 163 17.42 17.95 19.04
CA VAL A 163 17.46 19.04 18.04
C VAL A 163 18.79 19.03 17.29
N ARG A 164 19.92 18.91 17.99
CA ARG A 164 21.25 18.84 17.37
C ARG A 164 21.35 17.68 16.40
N GLN A 165 20.91 16.49 16.82
CA GLN A 165 20.95 15.29 16.01
C GLN A 165 20.06 15.44 14.76
N ARG A 166 18.90 16.09 14.90
CA ARG A 166 17.99 16.37 13.78
C ARG A 166 18.62 17.29 12.75
N ILE A 167 19.27 18.37 13.18
CA ILE A 167 19.98 19.31 12.31
C ILE A 167 21.15 18.60 11.61
N ALA A 168 22.02 17.92 12.37
CA ALA A 168 23.19 17.22 11.85
C ALA A 168 22.81 16.15 10.82
N THR A 169 21.78 15.37 11.09
CA THR A 169 21.31 14.31 10.19
C THR A 169 20.71 14.88 8.91
N THR A 170 19.93 15.96 9.00
CA THR A 170 19.37 16.63 7.82
C THR A 170 20.48 17.19 6.92
N ALA A 171 21.47 17.88 7.51
CA ALA A 171 22.62 18.38 6.77
C ALA A 171 23.40 17.23 6.10
N ARG A 172 23.56 16.09 6.78
CA ARG A 172 24.19 14.89 6.21
C ARG A 172 23.42 14.30 5.02
N ILE A 173 22.09 14.24 5.10
CA ILE A 173 21.26 13.77 3.97
C ILE A 173 21.43 14.71 2.78
N HIS A 174 21.37 16.02 2.98
CA HIS A 174 21.57 16.99 1.91
C HIS A 174 22.95 16.89 1.27
N ALA A 175 24.00 16.65 2.05
CA ALA A 175 25.35 16.42 1.54
C ALA A 175 25.48 15.10 0.77
N GLY A 176 24.76 14.05 1.20
CA GLY A 176 24.78 12.72 0.57
C GLY A 176 23.90 12.57 -0.68
N GLY A 177 22.95 13.49 -0.89
CA GLY A 177 22.03 13.50 -2.03
C GLY A 177 20.58 13.21 -1.64
N ASN A 178 19.66 14.01 -2.21
CA ASN A 178 18.22 13.84 -2.07
C ASN A 178 17.68 12.85 -3.10
N GLY A 179 16.40 12.48 -2.97
CA GLY A 179 15.66 11.71 -3.97
C GLY A 179 15.93 10.20 -3.95
N THR A 180 16.51 9.68 -2.88
CA THR A 180 16.75 8.24 -2.71
C THR A 180 15.83 7.67 -1.63
N VAL A 181 15.52 6.38 -1.71
CA VAL A 181 14.81 5.63 -0.65
C VAL A 181 15.50 5.84 0.70
N ARG A 182 16.85 5.80 0.72
CA ARG A 182 17.65 6.09 1.91
C ARG A 182 17.39 7.48 2.46
N ALA A 183 17.37 8.52 1.63
CA ALA A 183 17.14 9.88 2.07
C ALA A 183 15.73 10.05 2.67
N LEU A 184 14.71 9.45 2.06
CA LEU A 184 13.33 9.46 2.56
C LEU A 184 13.19 8.72 3.90
N LEU A 185 13.67 7.48 3.99
CA LEU A 185 13.61 6.69 5.23
C LEU A 185 14.46 7.30 6.36
N THR A 186 15.67 7.79 6.05
CA THR A 186 16.51 8.46 7.06
C THR A 186 15.88 9.77 7.51
N GLY A 187 15.27 10.52 6.59
CA GLY A 187 14.51 11.73 6.88
C GLY A 187 13.32 11.46 7.79
N ALA A 188 12.55 10.41 7.50
CA ALA A 188 11.40 10.00 8.30
C ALA A 188 11.82 9.56 9.70
N ALA A 189 12.83 8.69 9.81
CA ALA A 189 13.42 8.30 11.10
C ALA A 189 13.88 9.52 11.90
N ASN A 190 14.58 10.45 11.25
CA ASN A 190 15.05 11.67 11.88
C ASN A 190 13.90 12.57 12.37
N ALA A 191 12.80 12.67 11.60
CA ALA A 191 11.59 13.41 11.96
C ALA A 191 10.82 12.79 13.15
N LEU A 192 10.96 11.47 13.34
CA LEU A 192 10.37 10.72 14.46
C LEU A 192 11.32 10.57 15.66
N ASP A 193 12.55 11.08 15.55
CA ASP A 193 13.62 10.90 16.54
C ASP A 193 14.02 9.43 16.75
N LEU A 194 14.25 8.75 15.64
CA LEU A 194 14.65 7.35 15.55
C LEU A 194 16.01 7.20 14.87
N ASP A 195 16.74 6.16 15.24
CA ASP A 195 17.89 5.65 14.51
C ASP A 195 17.44 4.59 13.50
N LEU A 196 17.92 4.74 12.25
CA LEU A 196 17.59 3.85 11.14
C LEU A 196 18.68 2.78 10.98
N GLY A 197 18.28 1.53 10.95
CA GLY A 197 19.15 0.40 10.64
C GLY A 197 19.38 0.20 9.14
N LYS A 198 19.73 -1.04 8.77
CA LYS A 198 19.97 -1.42 7.38
C LYS A 198 18.65 -1.51 6.62
N ILE A 199 18.57 -0.83 5.48
CA ILE A 199 17.43 -0.91 4.56
C ILE A 199 17.50 -2.22 3.76
N ILE A 200 16.40 -2.96 3.76
CA ILE A 200 16.21 -4.23 3.08
C ILE A 200 15.13 -4.01 1.99
N PRO A 201 15.49 -4.10 0.70
CA PRO A 201 14.53 -4.02 -0.40
C PRO A 201 13.88 -5.38 -0.67
N SER A 202 12.63 -5.37 -1.11
CA SER A 202 11.93 -6.56 -1.60
C SER A 202 12.49 -7.03 -2.94
N PRO A 203 12.24 -8.30 -3.33
CA PRO A 203 12.68 -8.82 -4.62
C PRO A 203 12.15 -8.01 -5.81
N ASP A 204 10.91 -7.52 -5.73
CA ASP A 204 10.27 -6.66 -6.74
C ASP A 204 10.70 -5.18 -6.67
N ARG A 205 11.48 -4.81 -5.64
CA ARG A 205 12.01 -3.47 -5.35
C ARG A 205 10.98 -2.37 -5.13
N TYR A 206 9.70 -2.71 -5.02
CA TYR A 206 8.67 -1.73 -4.68
C TYR A 206 8.58 -1.50 -3.17
N TRP A 207 9.06 -2.44 -2.35
CA TRP A 207 9.02 -2.33 -0.90
C TRP A 207 10.42 -2.22 -0.32
N HIS A 208 10.56 -1.36 0.68
CA HIS A 208 11.79 -1.17 1.44
C HIS A 208 11.44 -1.08 2.91
N ALA A 209 12.10 -1.86 3.74
CA ALA A 209 11.92 -1.81 5.18
C ALA A 209 13.26 -1.67 5.89
N ALA A 210 13.26 -1.04 7.05
CA ALA A 210 14.44 -0.95 7.90
C ALA A 210 14.03 -1.02 9.37
N PRO A 211 14.78 -1.77 10.22
CA PRO A 211 14.58 -1.71 11.64
C PRO A 211 14.91 -0.30 12.14
N VAL A 212 14.15 0.17 13.12
CA VAL A 212 14.37 1.44 13.79
C VAL A 212 14.41 1.27 15.29
N TRP A 213 15.18 2.14 15.92
CA TRP A 213 15.29 2.22 17.37
C TRP A 213 15.07 3.65 17.84
N ASP A 214 14.43 3.77 18.99
CA ASP A 214 14.17 5.04 19.61
C ASP A 214 15.48 5.77 19.97
N ARG A 215 15.63 7.07 19.70
CA ARG A 215 16.80 7.82 20.23
C ARG A 215 16.61 8.24 21.67
N LEU A 216 15.37 8.35 22.12
CA LEU A 216 15.07 8.62 23.51
C LEU A 216 15.35 7.35 24.32
N ARG A 217 16.38 7.38 25.15
CA ARG A 217 16.78 6.24 25.99
C ARG A 217 16.25 6.40 27.41
N LEU A 218 15.70 5.31 27.96
CA LEU A 218 15.34 5.21 29.36
C LEU A 218 16.35 4.31 30.06
N ARG A 219 16.92 4.79 31.17
CA ARG A 219 17.97 4.09 31.92
C ARG A 219 17.38 3.33 33.09
N LEU A 220 17.95 2.18 33.41
CA LEU A 220 17.67 1.51 34.66
C LEU A 220 18.38 2.22 35.82
N PRO A 221 17.76 2.26 37.01
CA PRO A 221 18.44 2.72 38.21
C PRO A 221 19.66 1.83 38.50
N PRO A 222 20.72 2.36 39.11
CA PRO A 222 21.82 1.53 39.59
C PRO A 222 21.26 0.46 40.56
N SER A 223 21.71 -0.78 40.41
CA SER A 223 21.47 -1.86 41.37
C SER A 223 22.80 -2.47 41.77
N ASP A 224 22.87 -3.12 42.94
CA ASP A 224 24.12 -3.73 43.44
C ASP A 224 24.70 -4.81 42.51
N ASN A 225 23.90 -5.33 41.58
CA ASN A 225 24.27 -6.37 40.62
C ASN A 225 24.31 -5.90 39.15
N PHE A 226 24.05 -4.62 38.86
CA PHE A 226 24.12 -4.04 37.51
C PHE A 226 25.11 -2.88 37.47
N VAL A 227 25.79 -2.70 36.34
CA VAL A 227 26.60 -1.51 36.12
C VAL A 227 25.67 -0.29 36.13
N PRO A 228 25.93 0.76 36.94
CA PRO A 228 25.17 2.00 36.91
C PRO A 228 25.08 2.55 35.48
N GLY A 229 23.87 2.56 34.90
CA GLY A 229 23.63 3.19 33.60
C GLY A 229 23.29 2.25 32.44
N ASP A 230 22.99 0.97 32.68
CA ASP A 230 22.49 0.10 31.62
C ASP A 230 21.17 0.64 31.04
N GLU A 231 21.19 0.97 29.74
CA GLU A 231 20.04 1.45 28.99
C GLU A 231 19.09 0.29 28.71
N ILE A 232 17.77 0.51 28.88
CA ILE A 232 16.79 -0.52 28.53
C ILE A 232 16.86 -0.75 27.02
N GLU A 233 17.02 -2.01 26.62
CA GLU A 233 17.05 -2.35 25.20
C GLU A 233 15.76 -1.90 24.51
N PRO A 234 15.89 -1.11 23.43
CA PRO A 234 14.73 -0.70 22.67
C PRO A 234 14.08 -1.91 22.00
N GLN A 235 12.76 -1.92 21.93
CA GLN A 235 12.06 -2.82 21.01
C GLN A 235 12.38 -2.41 19.58
N THR A 236 12.71 -3.39 18.74
CA THR A 236 12.87 -3.16 17.30
C THR A 236 11.49 -2.95 16.67
N GLU A 237 11.31 -1.80 16.04
CA GLU A 237 10.20 -1.52 15.15
C GLU A 237 10.70 -1.38 13.72
N TYR A 238 9.80 -1.11 12.78
CA TYR A 238 10.14 -0.96 11.38
C TYR A 238 9.60 0.35 10.79
N LEU A 239 10.41 0.95 9.93
CA LEU A 239 9.95 1.93 8.96
C LEU A 239 9.83 1.26 7.60
N GLY A 240 8.74 1.56 6.91
CA GLY A 240 8.46 1.08 5.56
C GLY A 240 8.47 2.20 4.53
N LEU A 241 8.80 1.86 3.30
CA LEU A 241 8.58 2.69 2.12
C LEU A 241 8.10 1.80 0.98
N GLU A 242 6.97 2.17 0.40
CA GLU A 242 6.43 1.59 -0.81
C GLU A 242 6.57 2.57 -1.97
N GLU A 243 7.28 2.16 -3.02
CA GLU A 243 7.36 2.85 -4.29
C GLU A 243 6.18 2.44 -5.18
N ASN A 244 5.54 3.43 -5.80
CA ASN A 244 4.39 3.27 -6.69
C ASN A 244 3.30 2.36 -6.09
N PRO A 245 2.64 2.80 -5.01
CA PRO A 245 1.68 1.99 -4.26
C PRO A 245 0.58 1.41 -5.15
N LEU A 246 0.18 0.18 -4.84
CA LEU A 246 -0.92 -0.49 -5.55
C LEU A 246 -2.25 0.11 -5.11
N VAL A 247 -3.05 0.56 -6.07
CA VAL A 247 -4.42 1.04 -5.86
C VAL A 247 -5.41 0.31 -6.76
N PRO A 248 -6.65 0.11 -6.29
CA PRO A 248 -7.71 -0.35 -7.17
C PRO A 248 -7.92 0.64 -8.33
N ALA A 249 -7.93 0.13 -9.54
CA ALA A 249 -8.26 0.84 -10.75
C ALA A 249 -9.46 0.18 -11.42
N GLU A 250 -10.32 0.99 -12.03
CA GLU A 250 -11.54 0.54 -12.71
C GLU A 250 -11.67 1.20 -14.08
N ARG A 251 -12.29 0.47 -15.01
CA ARG A 251 -12.78 1.02 -16.27
C ARG A 251 -14.15 0.44 -16.64
N GLY A 252 -15.12 1.33 -16.82
CA GLY A 252 -16.51 0.97 -17.10
C GLY A 252 -17.44 1.51 -16.01
N PRO A 253 -18.69 1.04 -15.98
CA PRO A 253 -19.31 0.11 -16.92
C PRO A 253 -19.46 0.72 -18.33
N HIS A 254 -19.15 -0.06 -19.37
CA HIS A 254 -19.39 0.32 -20.76
C HIS A 254 -20.33 -0.67 -21.45
N PRO A 255 -21.34 -0.20 -22.22
CA PRO A 255 -22.21 -1.09 -22.98
C PRO A 255 -21.39 -1.82 -24.04
N ARG A 256 -21.55 -3.15 -24.13
CA ARG A 256 -20.87 -4.00 -25.12
C ARG A 256 -21.86 -4.78 -25.96
N GLN A 257 -21.60 -4.87 -27.25
CA GLN A 257 -22.36 -5.69 -28.21
C GLN A 257 -21.71 -7.06 -28.38
N HIS A 258 -22.49 -8.03 -28.89
CA HIS A 258 -21.93 -9.31 -29.31
C HIS A 258 -20.86 -9.12 -30.40
N ALA A 259 -19.74 -9.85 -30.26
CA ALA A 259 -18.58 -9.79 -31.15
C ALA A 259 -17.94 -8.39 -31.26
N GLU A 260 -18.19 -7.51 -30.29
CA GLU A 260 -17.56 -6.19 -30.26
C GLU A 260 -16.06 -6.34 -29.97
N LEU A 261 -15.25 -5.72 -30.82
CA LEU A 261 -13.82 -5.59 -30.64
C LEU A 261 -13.53 -4.21 -30.06
N PHE A 262 -12.77 -4.15 -28.96
CA PHE A 262 -12.42 -2.89 -28.32
C PHE A 262 -10.99 -2.93 -27.76
N GLU A 263 -10.51 -1.78 -27.30
CA GLU A 263 -9.16 -1.63 -26.80
C GLU A 263 -9.11 -0.72 -25.59
N TYR A 264 -8.15 -0.97 -24.73
CA TYR A 264 -7.84 -0.11 -23.59
C TYR A 264 -6.36 0.20 -23.54
N ILE A 265 -6.07 1.47 -23.25
CA ILE A 265 -4.71 1.97 -23.02
C ILE A 265 -4.51 2.11 -21.52
N ARG A 266 -3.45 1.48 -21.01
CA ARG A 266 -3.04 1.46 -19.60
C ARG A 266 -1.63 2.03 -19.46
N LYS A 267 -1.37 2.77 -18.38
CA LYS A 267 -0.08 3.48 -18.13
C LYS A 267 0.80 2.82 -17.07
N GLY A 268 0.42 1.64 -16.57
CA GLY A 268 1.09 0.94 -15.46
C GLY A 268 2.50 0.45 -15.75
N PHE A 269 3.06 -0.26 -14.77
CA PHE A 269 4.45 -0.75 -14.80
C PHE A 269 4.56 -2.23 -15.17
N ASP A 270 3.63 -3.05 -14.66
CA ASP A 270 3.63 -4.51 -14.81
C ASP A 270 2.26 -4.99 -15.30
N ASP A 271 2.17 -6.17 -15.91
CA ASP A 271 0.89 -6.78 -16.25
C ASP A 271 0.03 -7.01 -14.99
N ALA A 272 -1.27 -6.72 -15.07
CA ALA A 272 -2.18 -6.84 -13.93
C ALA A 272 -3.27 -7.87 -14.21
N LEU A 273 -3.58 -8.74 -13.24
CA LEU A 273 -4.74 -9.64 -13.34
C LEU A 273 -6.03 -8.82 -13.32
N LEU A 274 -6.95 -9.14 -14.23
CA LEU A 274 -8.26 -8.48 -14.28
C LEU A 274 -9.24 -9.18 -13.33
N GLU A 275 -10.06 -8.37 -12.68
CA GLU A 275 -11.41 -8.75 -12.32
C GLU A 275 -12.35 -8.21 -13.40
N ILE A 276 -13.16 -9.10 -13.98
CA ILE A 276 -14.08 -8.76 -15.08
C ILE A 276 -15.49 -8.84 -14.53
N ARG A 277 -16.25 -7.74 -14.58
CA ARG A 277 -17.67 -7.73 -14.23
C ARG A 277 -18.51 -7.53 -15.47
N VAL A 278 -19.50 -8.40 -15.64
CA VAL A 278 -20.47 -8.37 -16.73
C VAL A 278 -21.86 -8.20 -16.09
N ARG A 279 -22.42 -7.00 -16.23
CA ARG A 279 -23.78 -6.70 -15.80
C ARG A 279 -24.79 -7.06 -16.89
N GLY A 280 -25.80 -7.82 -16.52
CA GLY A 280 -26.87 -8.23 -17.43
C GLY A 280 -27.67 -7.05 -17.97
N VAL A 281 -28.04 -7.10 -19.25
CA VAL A 281 -28.92 -6.11 -19.91
C VAL A 281 -30.11 -6.83 -20.53
N GLY A 282 -31.29 -6.61 -19.96
CA GLY A 282 -32.52 -7.33 -20.32
C GLY A 282 -32.31 -8.85 -20.30
N ASN A 283 -32.77 -9.53 -21.36
CA ASN A 283 -32.57 -10.98 -21.54
C ASN A 283 -31.48 -11.29 -22.58
N ARG A 284 -30.50 -10.40 -22.75
CA ARG A 284 -29.50 -10.49 -23.84
C ARG A 284 -28.17 -11.08 -23.42
N THR A 285 -27.88 -11.09 -22.12
CA THR A 285 -26.60 -11.54 -21.57
C THR A 285 -26.61 -13.05 -21.33
N ILE A 286 -26.62 -13.82 -22.41
CA ILE A 286 -26.61 -15.28 -22.38
C ILE A 286 -25.19 -15.78 -22.61
N SER A 287 -24.70 -16.61 -21.71
CA SER A 287 -23.37 -17.23 -21.73
C SER A 287 -22.25 -16.26 -22.17
N PRO A 288 -22.03 -15.16 -21.42
CA PRO A 288 -21.05 -14.16 -21.82
C PRO A 288 -19.63 -14.74 -21.80
N MET A 289 -18.81 -14.25 -22.72
CA MET A 289 -17.39 -14.56 -22.83
C MET A 289 -16.60 -13.27 -23.07
N PHE A 290 -15.51 -13.14 -22.32
CA PHE A 290 -14.56 -12.04 -22.44
C PHE A 290 -13.20 -12.57 -22.89
N VAL A 291 -12.56 -11.88 -23.83
CA VAL A 291 -11.30 -12.34 -24.41
C VAL A 291 -10.26 -11.22 -24.45
N ASN A 292 -9.08 -11.47 -23.90
CA ASN A 292 -7.86 -10.72 -24.20
C ASN A 292 -7.22 -11.28 -25.47
N ARG A 293 -7.27 -10.51 -26.55
CA ARG A 293 -6.78 -10.89 -27.88
C ARG A 293 -5.26 -10.84 -28.01
N ASP A 294 -4.60 -10.03 -27.19
CA ASP A 294 -3.13 -9.91 -27.18
C ASP A 294 -2.47 -11.06 -26.41
N ALA A 295 -3.17 -11.61 -25.43
CA ALA A 295 -2.74 -12.80 -24.69
C ALA A 295 -3.26 -14.10 -25.31
N GLY A 296 -4.30 -14.06 -26.15
CA GLY A 296 -4.97 -15.27 -26.62
C GLY A 296 -5.67 -16.01 -25.47
N HIS A 297 -6.22 -15.27 -24.51
CA HIS A 297 -6.78 -15.80 -23.28
C HIS A 297 -8.21 -15.30 -23.11
N GLY A 298 -9.18 -16.18 -22.89
CA GLY A 298 -10.54 -15.79 -22.56
C GLY A 298 -11.15 -16.57 -21.41
N VAL A 299 -12.22 -16.01 -20.86
CA VAL A 299 -13.06 -16.60 -19.83
C VAL A 299 -14.53 -16.50 -20.23
N GLY A 300 -15.32 -17.49 -19.88
CA GLY A 300 -16.75 -17.50 -20.12
C GLY A 300 -17.51 -18.30 -19.08
N ALA A 301 -18.83 -18.16 -19.07
CA ALA A 301 -19.70 -18.93 -18.20
C ALA A 301 -20.96 -19.38 -18.95
N PHE A 302 -21.44 -20.59 -18.69
CA PHE A 302 -22.68 -21.12 -19.26
C PHE A 302 -23.89 -20.77 -18.37
N VAL A 303 -24.23 -19.48 -18.34
CA VAL A 303 -25.32 -18.94 -17.53
C VAL A 303 -26.05 -17.81 -18.24
N HIS A 304 -27.31 -17.62 -17.90
CA HIS A 304 -28.02 -16.37 -18.17
C HIS A 304 -27.70 -15.38 -17.05
N VAL A 305 -27.25 -14.18 -17.39
CA VAL A 305 -27.05 -13.07 -16.43
C VAL A 305 -28.28 -12.17 -16.50
N PRO A 306 -29.17 -12.18 -15.48
CA PRO A 306 -30.39 -11.38 -15.50
C PRO A 306 -30.12 -9.88 -15.55
N ASP A 307 -31.10 -9.11 -16.00
CA ASP A 307 -31.03 -7.64 -16.05
C ASP A 307 -30.60 -7.04 -14.71
N GLY A 308 -29.58 -6.17 -14.75
CA GLY A 308 -29.02 -5.50 -13.58
C GLY A 308 -28.19 -6.38 -12.63
N LYS A 309 -28.06 -7.69 -12.88
CA LYS A 309 -27.23 -8.60 -12.07
C LYS A 309 -25.81 -8.71 -12.58
N ASP A 310 -24.86 -8.85 -11.66
CA ASP A 310 -23.43 -8.87 -11.97
C ASP A 310 -22.87 -10.30 -11.98
N LEU A 311 -22.23 -10.67 -13.09
CA LEU A 311 -21.35 -11.82 -13.21
C LEU A 311 -19.90 -11.36 -13.05
N ILE A 312 -19.19 -11.87 -12.06
CA ILE A 312 -17.84 -11.42 -11.68
C ILE A 312 -16.86 -12.58 -11.83
N PHE A 313 -15.86 -12.42 -12.70
CA PHE A 313 -14.66 -13.25 -12.73
C PHE A 313 -13.59 -12.55 -11.89
N ASN A 314 -13.29 -13.06 -10.70
CA ASN A 314 -12.35 -12.40 -9.79
C ASN A 314 -10.88 -12.82 -10.06
N GLN A 315 -9.92 -12.08 -9.51
CA GLN A 315 -8.49 -12.36 -9.71
C GLN A 315 -8.01 -13.71 -9.13
N GLN A 316 -8.79 -14.32 -8.23
CA GLN A 316 -8.51 -15.64 -7.65
C GLN A 316 -9.05 -16.80 -8.50
N GLY A 317 -9.67 -16.50 -9.64
CA GLY A 317 -10.24 -17.50 -10.53
C GLY A 317 -11.60 -18.06 -10.10
N ARG A 318 -12.30 -17.38 -9.19
CA ARG A 318 -13.69 -17.70 -8.83
C ARG A 318 -14.65 -16.88 -9.69
N VAL A 319 -15.82 -17.46 -9.97
CA VAL A 319 -16.88 -16.82 -10.74
C VAL A 319 -18.13 -16.69 -9.89
N LEU A 320 -18.57 -15.46 -9.66
CA LEU A 320 -19.72 -15.14 -8.82
C LEU A 320 -20.85 -14.56 -9.68
N LEU A 321 -22.09 -15.00 -9.46
CA LEU A 321 -23.28 -14.39 -10.03
C LEU A 321 -24.11 -13.80 -8.89
N ASP A 322 -24.18 -12.47 -8.82
CA ASP A 322 -24.87 -11.73 -7.75
C ASP A 322 -24.45 -12.17 -6.34
N GLY A 323 -23.15 -12.45 -6.18
CA GLY A 323 -22.54 -12.94 -4.93
C GLY A 323 -22.55 -14.47 -4.75
N ALA A 324 -23.33 -15.23 -5.53
CA ALA A 324 -23.33 -16.69 -5.46
C ALA A 324 -22.21 -17.32 -6.30
N ASP A 325 -21.42 -18.24 -5.74
CA ASP A 325 -20.37 -18.94 -6.48
C ASP A 325 -20.97 -19.89 -7.53
N ILE A 326 -20.65 -19.63 -8.80
CA ILE A 326 -21.03 -20.43 -9.96
C ILE A 326 -19.80 -20.90 -10.75
N THR A 327 -18.62 -20.95 -10.13
CA THR A 327 -17.35 -21.36 -10.76
C THR A 327 -17.49 -22.71 -11.49
N SER A 328 -18.34 -23.60 -10.97
CA SER A 328 -18.67 -24.89 -11.58
C SER A 328 -19.33 -24.83 -12.97
N ARG A 329 -19.76 -23.65 -13.43
CA ARG A 329 -20.37 -23.41 -14.75
C ARG A 329 -19.52 -22.50 -15.63
N ALA A 330 -18.29 -22.20 -15.21
CA ALA A 330 -17.40 -21.28 -15.90
C ALA A 330 -16.20 -22.01 -16.49
N TRP A 331 -15.48 -21.34 -17.38
CA TRP A 331 -14.33 -21.90 -18.05
C TRP A 331 -13.38 -20.79 -18.48
N ALA A 332 -12.10 -21.14 -18.56
CA ALA A 332 -11.05 -20.31 -19.14
C ALA A 332 -10.40 -21.08 -20.28
N TRP A 333 -9.73 -20.36 -21.18
CA TRP A 333 -8.99 -20.97 -22.27
C TRP A 333 -7.82 -20.12 -22.73
N GLN A 334 -6.78 -20.77 -23.23
CA GLN A 334 -5.56 -20.17 -23.73
C GLN A 334 -5.24 -20.72 -25.13
N GLY A 335 -5.01 -19.84 -26.12
CA GLY A 335 -4.64 -20.20 -27.49
C GLY A 335 -5.37 -19.39 -28.56
N ALA A 336 -5.78 -20.07 -29.64
CA ALA A 336 -6.47 -19.47 -30.77
C ALA A 336 -7.88 -18.98 -30.42
N CYS A 337 -8.22 -17.76 -30.85
CA CYS A 337 -9.54 -17.13 -30.63
C CYS A 337 -10.39 -17.04 -31.90
N PHE A 338 -9.77 -16.67 -33.03
CA PHE A 338 -10.49 -16.33 -34.26
C PHE A 338 -10.25 -17.39 -35.33
N ALA A 339 -11.23 -17.61 -36.21
CA ALA A 339 -11.02 -18.40 -37.41
C ALA A 339 -10.06 -17.67 -38.36
N GLU A 340 -9.22 -18.41 -39.09
CA GLU A 340 -8.41 -17.89 -40.19
C GLU A 340 -9.33 -17.33 -41.29
N ASN A 341 -9.29 -16.02 -41.51
CA ASN A 341 -9.98 -15.42 -42.66
C ASN A 341 -9.02 -15.45 -43.85
N SER A 342 -9.13 -16.49 -44.68
CA SER A 342 -8.52 -16.50 -46.02
C SER A 342 -9.20 -15.40 -46.83
N GLY A 343 -8.51 -14.30 -47.09
CA GLY A 343 -9.07 -13.06 -47.65
C GLY A 343 -9.73 -13.20 -49.03
N GLY A 344 -10.98 -13.64 -49.06
CA GLY A 344 -11.69 -13.96 -50.31
C GLY A 344 -12.20 -12.77 -51.11
N ASN A 345 -12.42 -11.59 -50.53
CA ASN A 345 -13.17 -10.51 -51.21
C ASN A 345 -12.63 -9.08 -50.94
N GLY A 346 -11.32 -8.87 -50.92
CA GLY A 346 -10.72 -7.51 -50.88
C GLY A 346 -11.02 -6.66 -49.64
N ASN A 347 -11.76 -7.18 -48.66
CA ASN A 347 -11.97 -6.53 -47.37
C ASN A 347 -10.74 -6.75 -46.49
N PRO A 348 -10.15 -5.69 -45.90
CA PRO A 348 -8.93 -5.82 -45.12
C PRO A 348 -9.23 -6.59 -43.82
N VAL A 349 -8.44 -7.62 -43.51
CA VAL A 349 -7.21 -7.57 -42.68
C VAL A 349 -7.49 -8.18 -41.30
N GLN A 350 -7.16 -9.47 -41.16
CA GLN A 350 -6.83 -10.03 -39.85
C GLN A 350 -5.67 -9.22 -39.29
N ASN A 351 -5.79 -8.75 -38.04
CA ASN A 351 -4.67 -8.12 -37.39
C ASN A 351 -3.62 -9.21 -37.16
N SER A 352 -2.41 -9.04 -37.68
CA SER A 352 -1.31 -10.01 -37.56
C SER A 352 -0.96 -10.38 -36.10
N ARG A 353 -1.48 -9.61 -35.15
CA ARG A 353 -1.32 -9.82 -33.71
C ARG A 353 -2.38 -10.73 -33.08
N ASP A 354 -3.44 -11.10 -33.78
CA ASP A 354 -4.51 -11.96 -33.23
C ASP A 354 -4.10 -13.42 -33.15
N PHE A 355 -4.66 -14.14 -32.17
CA PHE A 355 -4.51 -15.58 -32.06
C PHE A 355 -5.56 -16.28 -32.93
N VAL A 356 -5.11 -17.08 -33.89
CA VAL A 356 -5.94 -17.62 -34.97
C VAL A 356 -5.87 -19.14 -35.02
N PHE A 357 -7.02 -19.77 -35.27
CA PHE A 357 -7.12 -21.19 -35.60
C PHE A 357 -6.62 -21.40 -37.01
N ALA A 358 -5.48 -22.06 -37.17
CA ALA A 358 -4.87 -22.30 -38.47
C ALA A 358 -5.08 -23.74 -38.95
N ASP A 359 -5.15 -23.90 -40.27
CA ASP A 359 -5.50 -25.15 -40.91
C ASP A 359 -4.43 -26.24 -40.76
N ALA A 360 -4.83 -27.51 -40.91
CA ALA A 360 -3.96 -28.68 -40.68
C ALA A 360 -2.75 -28.79 -41.63
N ALA A 361 -2.66 -27.94 -42.66
CA ALA A 361 -1.62 -27.94 -43.68
C ALA A 361 -0.32 -27.23 -43.27
N LEU A 362 -0.31 -26.48 -42.15
CA LEU A 362 0.92 -25.88 -41.62
C LEU A 362 1.80 -26.95 -40.95
N SER A 363 3.08 -27.00 -41.29
CA SER A 363 4.02 -27.93 -40.65
C SER A 363 4.18 -27.61 -39.17
N GLN A 364 4.49 -28.61 -38.35
CA GLN A 364 4.73 -28.46 -36.91
C GLN A 364 5.85 -27.44 -36.60
N ALA A 365 6.84 -27.31 -37.50
CA ALA A 365 7.89 -26.29 -37.44
C ALA A 365 7.36 -24.87 -37.68
N GLN A 366 6.37 -24.69 -38.56
CA GLN A 366 5.72 -23.39 -38.80
C GLN A 366 4.78 -22.99 -37.66
N HIS A 367 4.07 -23.94 -37.05
CA HIS A 367 3.29 -23.68 -35.82
C HIS A 367 4.19 -23.29 -34.63
N ALA A 368 5.35 -23.93 -34.49
CA ALA A 368 6.33 -23.56 -33.47
C ALA A 368 6.98 -22.18 -33.72
N ALA A 369 7.13 -21.78 -34.99
CA ALA A 369 7.66 -20.48 -35.37
C ALA A 369 6.63 -19.34 -35.25
N ASN A 370 5.33 -19.62 -35.42
CA ASN A 370 4.23 -18.67 -35.22
C ASN A 370 3.47 -18.96 -33.92
N LEU A 371 3.97 -18.41 -32.81
CA LEU A 371 3.41 -18.53 -31.44
C LEU A 371 1.92 -18.13 -31.30
N ARG A 372 1.30 -17.57 -32.34
CA ARG A 372 -0.09 -17.07 -32.36
C ARG A 372 -1.03 -17.85 -33.27
N THR A 373 -0.56 -18.95 -33.84
CA THR A 373 -1.41 -19.89 -34.61
C THR A 373 -1.47 -21.21 -33.86
N SER A 374 -2.68 -21.70 -33.56
CA SER A 374 -2.87 -22.99 -32.88
C SER A 374 -3.99 -23.78 -33.53
N ARG A 375 -3.86 -25.11 -33.51
CA ARG A 375 -4.94 -26.02 -33.93
C ARG A 375 -6.00 -26.19 -32.84
N PHE A 376 -5.62 -25.97 -31.57
CA PHE A 376 -6.48 -26.19 -30.40
C PHE A 376 -6.27 -25.08 -29.35
N ALA A 377 -7.32 -24.73 -28.62
CA ALA A 377 -7.20 -23.95 -27.39
C ALA A 377 -7.07 -24.90 -26.19
N VAL A 378 -6.20 -24.57 -25.24
CA VAL A 378 -6.12 -25.27 -23.95
C VAL A 378 -7.23 -24.73 -23.07
N ILE A 379 -8.10 -25.60 -22.55
CA ILE A 379 -9.28 -25.19 -21.77
C ILE A 379 -9.11 -25.64 -20.32
N THR A 380 -9.53 -24.78 -19.40
CA THR A 380 -9.56 -25.04 -17.96
C THR A 380 -10.98 -24.85 -17.43
N PRO A 381 -11.58 -25.83 -16.74
CA PRO A 381 -11.09 -27.20 -16.56
C PRO A 381 -11.02 -27.98 -17.88
N THR A 382 -10.19 -29.03 -17.90
CA THR A 382 -10.02 -29.86 -19.09
C THR A 382 -11.35 -30.44 -19.55
N GLY A 383 -11.68 -30.27 -20.83
CA GLY A 383 -12.90 -30.83 -21.43
C GLY A 383 -14.14 -29.95 -21.33
N SER A 384 -14.10 -28.76 -20.73
CA SER A 384 -15.29 -27.92 -20.52
C SER A 384 -15.98 -27.39 -21.79
N LEU A 385 -15.34 -27.48 -22.96
CA LEU A 385 -15.93 -27.14 -24.26
C LEU A 385 -16.06 -28.35 -25.19
N THR A 386 -15.84 -29.58 -24.72
CA THR A 386 -16.04 -30.76 -25.56
C THR A 386 -17.51 -31.19 -25.56
N PRO A 387 -17.98 -31.90 -26.59
CA PRO A 387 -19.37 -32.41 -26.63
C PRO A 387 -19.74 -33.28 -25.41
N GLU A 388 -18.74 -33.88 -24.78
CA GLU A 388 -18.87 -34.75 -23.59
C GLU A 388 -18.73 -33.97 -22.27
N ALA A 389 -18.59 -32.65 -22.31
CA ALA A 389 -18.45 -31.81 -21.13
C ALA A 389 -19.60 -32.05 -20.13
N ARG A 390 -19.25 -32.36 -18.89
CA ARG A 390 -20.21 -32.44 -17.78
C ARG A 390 -20.23 -31.10 -17.06
N LEU A 391 -21.28 -30.32 -17.31
CA LEU A 391 -21.58 -29.11 -16.55
C LEU A 391 -22.73 -29.41 -15.57
N PRO A 392 -22.63 -29.01 -14.29
CA PRO A 392 -21.51 -28.33 -13.63
C PRO A 392 -20.28 -29.24 -13.36
N HIS A 393 -19.07 -28.66 -13.32
CA HIS A 393 -17.82 -29.32 -12.89
C HIS A 393 -17.46 -29.01 -11.42
N ALA A 394 -16.32 -29.49 -10.92
CA ALA A 394 -15.93 -29.40 -9.50
C ALA A 394 -15.64 -27.97 -8.97
N GLY A 395 -15.71 -26.94 -9.83
CA GLY A 395 -15.48 -25.54 -9.43
C GLY A 395 -14.01 -25.19 -9.13
N ASP A 396 -13.06 -25.72 -9.89
CA ASP A 396 -11.63 -25.37 -9.77
C ASP A 396 -11.37 -23.90 -10.12
N SER A 397 -10.33 -23.31 -9.53
CA SER A 397 -9.90 -21.93 -9.83
C SER A 397 -9.50 -21.80 -11.31
N LEU A 398 -10.02 -20.76 -11.96
CA LEU A 398 -9.79 -20.47 -13.36
C LEU A 398 -8.64 -19.47 -13.55
N PRO A 399 -7.74 -19.69 -14.52
CA PRO A 399 -6.82 -18.63 -14.93
C PRO A 399 -7.64 -17.49 -15.55
N VAL A 400 -7.47 -16.26 -15.06
CA VAL A 400 -8.19 -15.07 -15.55
C VAL A 400 -7.26 -14.24 -16.44
N PRO A 401 -7.75 -13.62 -17.54
CA PRO A 401 -6.93 -12.80 -18.40
C PRO A 401 -6.30 -11.61 -17.65
N ALA A 402 -5.04 -11.30 -17.97
CA ALA A 402 -4.39 -10.08 -17.51
C ALA A 402 -4.67 -8.90 -18.46
N ILE A 403 -4.38 -7.68 -18.01
CA ILE A 403 -4.27 -6.47 -18.82
C ILE A 403 -2.83 -5.99 -18.87
N GLY A 404 -2.30 -5.85 -20.08
CA GLY A 404 -0.93 -5.43 -20.29
C GLY A 404 -0.74 -3.92 -20.17
N VAL A 405 0.52 -3.49 -20.01
CA VAL A 405 0.89 -2.08 -20.11
C VAL A 405 0.76 -1.60 -21.57
N GLY A 406 0.29 -0.37 -21.76
CA GLY A 406 0.02 0.18 -23.09
C GLY A 406 -1.33 -0.28 -23.61
N LYS A 407 -1.40 -0.56 -24.92
CA LYS A 407 -2.66 -0.91 -25.60
C LYS A 407 -2.91 -2.41 -25.50
N THR A 408 -3.96 -2.80 -24.78
CA THR A 408 -4.50 -4.17 -24.78
C THR A 408 -5.80 -4.23 -25.57
N ARG A 409 -5.92 -5.23 -26.45
CA ARG A 409 -7.07 -5.47 -27.34
C ARG A 409 -7.95 -6.58 -26.77
N PHE A 410 -9.25 -6.32 -26.73
CA PHE A 410 -10.25 -7.21 -26.17
C PHE A 410 -11.36 -7.52 -27.17
N ALA A 411 -12.12 -8.58 -26.88
CA ALA A 411 -13.38 -8.90 -27.53
C ALA A 411 -14.41 -9.36 -26.50
N PHE A 412 -15.68 -9.04 -26.75
CA PHE A 412 -16.79 -9.48 -25.92
C PHE A 412 -17.79 -10.25 -26.77
N PHE A 413 -18.26 -11.39 -26.25
CA PHE A 413 -19.23 -12.25 -26.91
C PHE A 413 -20.33 -12.64 -25.93
N VAL A 414 -21.52 -12.84 -26.47
CA VAL A 414 -22.64 -13.55 -25.82
C VAL A 414 -23.09 -14.64 -26.77
N GLN A 415 -23.66 -15.71 -26.25
CA GLN A 415 -24.19 -16.78 -27.08
C GLN A 415 -25.46 -16.30 -27.78
N HIS A 416 -25.46 -16.40 -29.12
CA HIS A 416 -26.66 -16.24 -29.92
C HIS A 416 -27.28 -17.61 -30.22
N GLY A 417 -28.60 -17.70 -30.11
CA GLY A 417 -29.33 -18.86 -30.61
C GLY A 417 -29.31 -18.87 -32.14
N CYS A 418 -28.54 -19.77 -32.74
CA CYS A 418 -28.64 -20.03 -34.18
C CYS A 418 -29.79 -21.01 -34.41
N PHE A 419 -30.95 -20.49 -34.82
CA PHE A 419 -31.99 -21.34 -35.39
C PHE A 419 -31.57 -21.73 -36.80
N SER A 420 -31.33 -23.01 -37.05
CA SER A 420 -31.08 -23.50 -38.41
C SER A 420 -32.32 -23.23 -39.26
N SER A 421 -32.16 -22.49 -40.36
CA SER A 421 -33.17 -22.46 -41.41
C SER A 421 -33.21 -23.82 -42.11
N ALA A 422 -34.41 -24.23 -42.53
CA ALA A 422 -34.71 -25.55 -43.06
C ALA A 422 -33.71 -26.02 -44.12
N ARG A 423 -33.04 -27.16 -43.86
CA ARG A 423 -32.40 -27.93 -44.92
C ARG A 423 -33.51 -28.58 -45.75
N HIS A 424 -33.70 -28.14 -46.98
CA HIS A 424 -34.38 -28.95 -47.99
C HIS A 424 -33.55 -30.22 -48.20
N LEU A 425 -33.98 -31.32 -47.56
CA LEU A 425 -33.49 -32.64 -47.92
C LEU A 425 -34.29 -33.08 -49.17
N VAL A 426 -33.56 -33.20 -50.28
CA VAL A 426 -33.97 -33.69 -51.62
C VAL A 426 -34.62 -32.63 -52.53
N PRO A 427 -34.19 -32.49 -53.80
CA PRO A 427 -34.91 -31.68 -54.79
C PRO A 427 -36.25 -32.34 -55.10
N MET A 428 -37.37 -31.63 -54.90
CA MET A 428 -38.66 -32.06 -55.44
C MET A 428 -38.67 -31.84 -56.96
N SER A 429 -39.22 -32.80 -57.70
CA SER A 429 -39.74 -32.54 -59.05
C SER A 429 -41.01 -31.70 -58.94
N ASP A 430 -41.23 -30.77 -59.88
CA ASP A 430 -42.31 -29.76 -59.91
C ASP A 430 -43.76 -30.28 -59.85
N ALA A 431 -43.99 -31.59 -59.72
CA ALA A 431 -45.31 -32.22 -59.80
C ALA A 431 -46.05 -32.37 -58.45
N GLU A 432 -45.44 -32.06 -57.31
CA GLU A 432 -46.03 -32.33 -55.98
C GLU A 432 -46.12 -31.11 -55.04
N ILE A 433 -46.18 -29.88 -55.57
CA ILE A 433 -46.45 -28.69 -54.75
C ILE A 433 -47.97 -28.41 -54.77
N PRO A 434 -48.73 -28.62 -53.67
CA PRO A 434 -50.09 -28.13 -53.59
C PRO A 434 -50.03 -26.60 -53.49
N SER A 435 -50.64 -25.92 -54.46
CA SER A 435 -50.79 -24.46 -54.44
C SER A 435 -51.82 -24.07 -53.37
N THR A 436 -51.36 -23.78 -52.16
CA THR A 436 -52.18 -23.10 -51.15
C THR A 436 -51.49 -21.80 -50.73
N SER A 437 -51.94 -20.71 -51.34
CA SER A 437 -51.70 -19.36 -50.84
C SER A 437 -52.32 -19.23 -49.45
N LEU A 438 -51.49 -19.13 -48.42
CA LEU A 438 -51.95 -18.77 -47.07
C LEU A 438 -52.28 -17.27 -47.01
N PRO A 439 -53.40 -16.86 -46.37
CA PRO A 439 -53.71 -15.45 -46.16
C PRO A 439 -52.69 -14.81 -45.21
N GLN A 440 -52.28 -13.57 -45.50
CA GLN A 440 -51.49 -12.76 -44.58
C GLN A 440 -52.28 -12.54 -43.27
N GLY A 441 -51.81 -13.12 -42.17
CA GLY A 441 -52.32 -12.83 -40.83
C GLY A 441 -52.52 -14.01 -39.86
N SER A 442 -52.29 -15.27 -40.27
CA SER A 442 -52.42 -16.42 -39.35
C SER A 442 -51.07 -16.92 -38.83
N ASP A 443 -51.06 -17.28 -37.54
CA ASP A 443 -49.98 -17.86 -36.73
C ASP A 443 -48.98 -18.73 -37.54
N PRO A 444 -47.66 -18.39 -37.56
CA PRO A 444 -46.65 -19.16 -38.28
C PRO A 444 -46.45 -20.59 -37.74
N PHE A 445 -47.05 -20.95 -36.60
CA PHE A 445 -46.98 -22.31 -36.04
C PHE A 445 -48.28 -23.12 -36.17
N GLY A 446 -49.41 -22.47 -36.52
CA GLY A 446 -50.74 -23.10 -36.51
C GLY A 446 -51.13 -23.88 -37.77
N SER A 447 -50.33 -23.84 -38.84
CA SER A 447 -50.71 -24.38 -40.16
C SER A 447 -49.71 -25.36 -40.78
N THR A 448 -48.82 -25.97 -39.99
CA THR A 448 -47.90 -26.98 -40.53
C THR A 448 -48.66 -28.30 -40.73
N PRO A 449 -48.80 -28.82 -41.97
CA PRO A 449 -49.46 -30.10 -42.22
C PRO A 449 -48.77 -31.22 -41.43
N VAL A 450 -49.53 -32.14 -40.83
CA VAL A 450 -49.00 -33.26 -40.01
C VAL A 450 -47.96 -34.11 -40.77
N ALA A 451 -48.07 -34.18 -42.10
CA ALA A 451 -47.11 -34.86 -42.97
C ALA A 451 -45.71 -34.20 -43.01
N LEU A 452 -45.63 -32.88 -42.77
CA LEU A 452 -44.40 -32.09 -42.71
C LEU A 452 -43.74 -32.18 -41.33
N LEU A 453 -44.53 -32.22 -40.26
CA LEU A 453 -44.06 -32.42 -38.88
C LEU A 453 -43.34 -33.77 -38.69
N ASN A 454 -43.79 -34.82 -39.37
CA ASN A 454 -43.17 -36.15 -39.30
C ASN A 454 -41.82 -36.27 -40.07
N ARG A 455 -41.43 -35.24 -40.83
CA ARG A 455 -40.19 -35.22 -41.63
C ARG A 455 -39.21 -34.13 -41.20
N ILE A 456 -39.58 -33.29 -40.23
CA ILE A 456 -38.70 -32.33 -39.59
C ILE A 456 -38.13 -33.00 -38.34
N GLN A 457 -36.82 -33.31 -38.34
CA GLN A 457 -36.14 -33.59 -37.08
C GLN A 457 -35.95 -32.27 -36.34
N LEU A 458 -36.92 -31.92 -35.49
CA LEU A 458 -36.78 -30.84 -34.53
C LEU A 458 -35.68 -31.25 -33.55
N VAL A 459 -34.44 -30.83 -33.82
CA VAL A 459 -33.38 -30.90 -32.81
C VAL A 459 -33.77 -29.86 -31.77
N THR A 460 -34.29 -30.32 -30.64
CA THR A 460 -34.56 -29.47 -29.48
C THR A 460 -33.31 -28.63 -29.22
N PRO A 461 -33.40 -27.29 -29.11
CA PRO A 461 -32.24 -26.50 -28.70
C PRO A 461 -31.84 -27.01 -27.32
N ARG A 462 -30.72 -27.74 -27.26
CA ARG A 462 -30.11 -28.08 -25.99
C ARG A 462 -29.46 -26.80 -25.49
N TYR A 463 -30.14 -26.11 -24.58
CA TYR A 463 -29.66 -24.90 -23.90
C TYR A 463 -28.30 -25.09 -23.18
N ALA A 464 -27.72 -26.29 -23.18
CA ALA A 464 -26.48 -26.65 -22.52
C ALA A 464 -25.38 -27.25 -23.43
N VAL A 465 -25.58 -27.32 -24.76
CA VAL A 465 -24.50 -27.73 -25.68
C VAL A 465 -24.06 -26.51 -26.48
N GLY A 466 -23.18 -25.71 -25.89
CA GLY A 466 -22.50 -24.64 -26.61
C GLY A 466 -21.53 -25.26 -27.61
N PHE A 467 -21.91 -25.29 -28.90
CA PHE A 467 -20.92 -25.54 -29.94
C PHE A 467 -20.03 -24.30 -30.06
N ALA A 468 -18.88 -24.31 -29.38
CA ALA A 468 -17.80 -23.35 -29.61
C ALA A 468 -17.07 -23.70 -30.93
N GLY A 469 -17.78 -23.60 -32.06
CA GLY A 469 -17.20 -23.73 -33.39
C GLY A 469 -16.89 -22.36 -34.00
N ALA A 470 -16.27 -22.34 -35.20
CA ALA A 470 -15.97 -21.10 -35.93
C ALA A 470 -17.18 -20.14 -36.07
N ALA A 471 -18.41 -20.67 -36.04
CA ALA A 471 -19.65 -19.91 -36.06
C ALA A 471 -19.87 -18.99 -34.84
N LEU A 472 -19.32 -19.33 -33.66
CA LEU A 472 -19.40 -18.48 -32.46
C LEU A 472 -18.55 -17.20 -32.59
N PHE A 473 -17.55 -17.24 -33.48
CA PHE A 473 -16.58 -16.19 -33.73
C PHE A 473 -16.75 -15.52 -35.11
N ALA A 474 -17.79 -15.90 -35.87
CA ALA A 474 -18.04 -15.35 -37.20
C ALA A 474 -18.63 -13.93 -37.10
N GLN A 475 -17.98 -12.96 -37.72
CA GLN A 475 -18.53 -11.62 -37.87
C GLN A 475 -19.77 -11.66 -38.76
N VAL A 476 -20.93 -11.26 -38.25
CA VAL A 476 -22.12 -11.05 -39.07
C VAL A 476 -21.94 -9.73 -39.82
N ALA A 477 -21.82 -9.80 -41.15
CA ALA A 477 -21.76 -8.61 -42.00
C ALA A 477 -23.14 -7.92 -42.02
N GLY A 478 -23.27 -6.78 -41.34
CA GLY A 478 -24.49 -5.97 -41.35
C GLY A 478 -24.38 -4.69 -40.52
N ASP A 479 -24.67 -3.56 -41.14
CA ASP A 479 -24.46 -2.19 -40.62
C ASP A 479 -25.51 -1.72 -39.58
N LYS A 480 -26.23 -2.63 -38.92
CA LYS A 480 -27.20 -2.27 -37.89
C LYS A 480 -26.49 -2.21 -36.54
N LYS A 481 -26.48 -1.03 -35.91
CA LYS A 481 -26.09 -0.89 -34.49
C LYS A 481 -26.95 -1.84 -33.68
N HIS A 482 -26.37 -2.95 -33.22
CA HIS A 482 -27.03 -3.85 -32.29
C HIS A 482 -27.14 -3.15 -30.94
N ASP A 483 -28.23 -3.40 -30.23
CA ASP A 483 -28.33 -2.94 -28.86
C ASP A 483 -27.26 -3.60 -27.98
N ALA A 484 -26.93 -2.97 -26.85
CA ALA A 484 -26.00 -3.54 -25.89
C ALA A 484 -26.47 -4.93 -25.41
N ALA A 485 -25.55 -5.89 -25.43
CA ALA A 485 -25.76 -7.24 -24.95
C ALA A 485 -25.40 -7.40 -23.46
N ALA A 486 -24.53 -6.53 -22.93
CA ALA A 486 -24.19 -6.43 -21.51
C ALA A 486 -23.56 -5.06 -21.21
N GLN A 487 -23.35 -4.73 -19.94
CA GLN A 487 -22.37 -3.71 -19.53
C GLN A 487 -21.15 -4.40 -18.93
N VAL A 488 -19.95 -4.03 -19.37
CA VAL A 488 -18.70 -4.63 -18.91
C VAL A 488 -17.87 -3.59 -18.16
N SER A 489 -17.43 -3.93 -16.94
CA SER A 489 -16.39 -3.21 -16.21
C SER A 489 -15.18 -4.10 -15.95
N LEU A 490 -14.01 -3.48 -15.97
CA LEU A 490 -12.74 -4.12 -15.67
C LEU A 490 -12.16 -3.48 -14.41
N HIS A 491 -11.71 -4.29 -13.47
CA HIS A 491 -11.05 -3.85 -12.25
C HIS A 491 -9.68 -4.53 -12.14
N TRP A 492 -8.67 -3.82 -11.66
CA TRP A 492 -7.34 -4.37 -11.43
C TRP A 492 -6.59 -3.56 -10.37
N PHE A 493 -5.46 -4.07 -9.89
CA PHE A 493 -4.57 -3.26 -9.06
C PHE A 493 -3.52 -2.57 -9.94
N GLU A 494 -3.46 -1.25 -9.84
CA GLU A 494 -2.56 -0.39 -10.58
C GLU A 494 -1.53 0.23 -9.64
N ARG A 495 -0.26 0.20 -10.03
CA ARG A 495 0.76 0.97 -9.34
C ARG A 495 0.65 2.44 -9.71
N GLN A 496 0.51 3.31 -8.72
CA GLN A 496 0.46 4.76 -8.93
C GLN A 496 1.85 5.30 -9.28
N ALA A 497 2.05 5.71 -10.53
CA ALA A 497 3.32 6.27 -10.96
C ALA A 497 3.68 7.54 -10.18
N TYR A 498 4.95 7.69 -9.83
CA TYR A 498 5.50 8.86 -9.13
C TYR A 498 4.88 9.09 -7.74
N HIS A 499 4.45 8.03 -7.07
CA HIS A 499 3.96 8.07 -5.70
C HIS A 499 4.83 7.22 -4.80
N VAL A 500 5.07 7.69 -3.58
CA VAL A 500 5.76 6.95 -2.55
C VAL A 500 4.96 7.04 -1.26
N ARG A 501 4.72 5.89 -0.62
CA ARG A 501 4.05 5.80 0.68
C ARG A 501 5.06 5.40 1.74
N VAL A 502 5.28 6.25 2.74
CA VAL A 502 6.16 5.98 3.89
C VAL A 502 5.32 5.51 5.06
N LEU A 503 5.67 4.37 5.64
CA LEU A 503 4.96 3.76 6.76
C LEU A 503 5.75 3.96 8.05
N ILE A 504 5.12 4.58 9.05
CA ILE A 504 5.72 4.96 10.34
C ILE A 504 5.13 4.16 11.51
N PRO A 505 5.88 3.92 12.61
CA PRO A 505 5.37 3.10 13.70
C PRO A 505 4.08 3.64 14.32
N ASN A 506 3.14 2.75 14.62
CA ASN A 506 1.79 3.13 15.09
C ASN A 506 1.79 3.91 16.42
N ARG A 507 2.79 3.70 17.29
CA ARG A 507 2.85 4.39 18.59
C ARG A 507 2.85 5.92 18.47
N PHE A 508 3.33 6.45 17.35
CA PHE A 508 3.35 7.89 17.10
C PHE A 508 1.95 8.46 16.83
N ARG A 509 0.94 7.61 16.55
CA ARG A 509 -0.48 8.03 16.40
C ARG A 509 -1.00 8.72 17.66
N ALA A 510 -0.51 8.33 18.83
CA ALA A 510 -0.87 8.93 20.12
C ALA A 510 -0.30 10.34 20.35
N LEU A 511 0.65 10.80 19.51
CA LEU A 511 1.25 12.14 19.61
C LEU A 511 0.42 13.17 18.82
N GLY A 512 -0.83 13.40 19.22
CA GLY A 512 -1.70 14.39 18.56
C GLY A 512 -3.18 14.16 18.83
N HIS A 513 -4.03 14.75 17.99
CA HIS A 513 -5.47 14.45 17.97
C HIS A 513 -5.76 13.02 17.47
N ALA A 514 -6.97 12.51 17.76
CA ALA A 514 -7.35 11.09 17.80
C ALA A 514 -6.87 10.19 16.64
N ASP A 515 -6.66 10.73 15.43
CA ASP A 515 -6.31 9.95 14.23
C ASP A 515 -4.82 10.05 13.82
N GLY A 516 -3.99 10.78 14.57
CA GLY A 516 -2.56 10.95 14.25
C GLY A 516 -2.26 11.73 12.97
N GLY A 517 -3.25 12.42 12.39
CA GLY A 517 -3.11 13.18 11.13
C GLY A 517 -2.04 14.28 11.18
N GLU A 518 -1.90 14.95 12.33
CA GLU A 518 -0.87 15.98 12.52
C GLU A 518 0.55 15.41 12.42
N VAL A 519 0.78 14.22 12.96
CA VAL A 519 2.08 13.54 12.89
C VAL A 519 2.39 13.16 11.45
N ARG A 520 1.41 12.60 10.72
CA ARG A 520 1.58 12.25 9.30
C ARG A 520 1.97 13.48 8.48
N GLU A 521 1.28 14.60 8.64
CA GLU A 521 1.58 15.84 7.92
C GLU A 521 2.93 16.46 8.35
N GLN A 522 3.31 16.40 9.63
CA GLN A 522 4.61 16.89 10.08
C GLN A 522 5.76 16.05 9.55
N VAL A 523 5.63 14.72 9.56
CA VAL A 523 6.63 13.81 8.96
C VAL A 523 6.69 14.04 7.46
N LYS A 524 5.55 14.13 6.77
CA LYS A 524 5.47 14.43 5.34
C LYS A 524 6.18 15.74 5.00
N HIS A 525 5.92 16.81 5.74
CA HIS A 525 6.60 18.10 5.58
C HIS A 525 8.12 17.97 5.79
N ALA A 526 8.55 17.25 6.83
CA ALA A 526 9.96 17.04 7.14
C ALA A 526 10.70 16.24 6.05
N ILE A 527 10.04 15.29 5.39
CA ILE A 527 10.64 14.49 4.31
C ILE A 527 10.47 15.11 2.92
N GLN A 528 9.58 16.09 2.76
CA GLN A 528 9.30 16.73 1.48
C GLN A 528 10.53 17.38 0.84
N ARG A 529 11.51 17.82 1.65
CA ARG A 529 12.80 18.35 1.18
C ARG A 529 13.73 17.28 0.58
N PHE A 530 13.51 16.01 0.91
CA PHE A 530 14.34 14.89 0.43
C PHE A 530 13.70 14.17 -0.75
N ARG A 531 12.47 14.52 -1.14
CA ARG A 531 11.77 13.83 -2.23
C ARG A 531 12.37 14.15 -3.60
N PRO A 532 12.33 13.22 -4.56
CA PRO A 532 12.61 13.53 -5.96
C PRO A 532 11.58 14.52 -6.52
N ALA A 533 12.00 15.38 -7.45
CA ALA A 533 11.08 16.27 -8.15
C ALA A 533 10.00 15.47 -8.90
N GLY A 534 8.74 15.90 -8.80
CA GLY A 534 7.60 15.24 -9.45
C GLY A 534 7.05 14.00 -8.70
N VAL A 535 7.69 13.56 -7.62
CA VAL A 535 7.20 12.43 -6.80
C VAL A 535 6.31 12.94 -5.66
N GLU A 536 5.09 12.42 -5.58
CA GLU A 536 4.19 12.63 -4.45
C GLU A 536 4.56 11.71 -3.29
N VAL A 537 4.57 12.26 -2.07
CA VAL A 537 4.90 11.50 -0.87
C VAL A 537 3.69 11.51 0.06
N GLN A 538 3.29 10.31 0.45
CA GLN A 538 2.27 10.04 1.45
C GLN A 538 2.94 9.40 2.67
N VAL A 539 2.37 9.66 3.85
CA VAL A 539 2.84 9.08 5.10
C VAL A 539 1.65 8.44 5.78
N ASP A 540 1.77 7.17 6.16
CA ASP A 540 0.75 6.41 6.88
C ASP A 540 1.38 5.65 8.05
N PHE A 541 0.55 5.16 8.96
CA PHE A 541 1.01 4.32 10.06
C PHE A 541 1.14 2.86 9.59
N ALA A 542 2.22 2.19 10.00
CA ALA A 542 2.30 0.74 9.94
C ALA A 542 1.30 0.17 10.96
N GLU A 543 0.26 -0.52 10.50
CA GLU A 543 -0.76 -1.11 11.37
C GLU A 543 -0.34 -2.52 11.78
N ASP A 544 -0.46 -2.84 13.07
CA ASP A 544 -0.08 -4.15 13.64
C ASP A 544 -1.03 -5.29 13.21
N GLN A 545 -2.14 -4.98 12.52
CA GLN A 545 -3.22 -5.94 12.24
C GLN A 545 -3.81 -5.73 10.84
N TRP A 546 -4.33 -6.82 10.27
CA TRP A 546 -5.11 -6.81 9.03
C TRP A 546 -6.50 -6.25 9.32
N VAL A 547 -6.88 -5.10 8.74
CA VAL A 547 -8.22 -4.51 8.93
C VAL A 547 -9.16 -4.91 7.79
N LEU A 548 -9.73 -6.12 7.79
CA LEU A 548 -10.76 -6.46 6.78
C LEU A 548 -12.12 -5.85 7.18
N GLY A 549 -12.46 -4.68 6.63
CA GLY A 549 -13.70 -3.98 6.97
C GLY A 549 -13.69 -3.47 8.42
N LYS A 550 -14.61 -3.94 9.26
CA LYS A 550 -14.66 -3.62 10.72
C LYS A 550 -13.99 -4.67 11.61
N ALA A 551 -13.38 -5.72 11.04
CA ALA A 551 -12.82 -6.83 11.81
C ALA A 551 -11.29 -6.92 11.60
N ALA A 552 -10.56 -7.02 12.71
CA ALA A 552 -9.13 -7.25 12.69
C ALA A 552 -8.82 -8.75 12.75
N LEU A 553 -8.06 -9.26 11.77
CA LEU A 553 -7.53 -10.62 11.82
C LEU A 553 -6.08 -10.58 12.33
N PRO A 554 -5.73 -11.30 13.40
CA PRO A 554 -4.34 -11.45 13.81
C PRO A 554 -3.61 -12.32 12.79
N SER A 555 -2.48 -11.87 12.25
CA SER A 555 -1.65 -12.71 11.39
C SER A 555 -1.02 -13.82 12.24
N LYS A 556 -1.57 -15.04 12.17
CA LYS A 556 -1.01 -16.21 12.86
C LYS A 556 0.36 -16.66 12.30
N ASP A 557 0.77 -16.14 11.15
CA ASP A 557 2.03 -16.50 10.47
C ASP A 557 3.15 -15.45 10.59
N ALA A 558 3.00 -14.43 11.44
CA ALA A 558 4.04 -13.42 11.71
C ALA A 558 5.25 -13.94 12.52
N THR A 559 5.48 -15.25 12.52
CA THR A 559 6.71 -15.87 13.02
C THR A 559 7.82 -15.89 11.96
N ASP A 560 7.50 -15.64 10.69
CA ASP A 560 8.53 -15.45 9.65
C ASP A 560 9.03 -14.00 9.62
N THR A 561 10.30 -13.86 10.00
CA THR A 561 10.95 -12.70 10.62
C THR A 561 11.59 -11.75 9.59
N ASP A 562 10.90 -11.46 8.48
CA ASP A 562 11.40 -10.48 7.51
C ASP A 562 10.76 -9.10 7.70
N ALA A 563 11.59 -8.06 7.69
CA ALA A 563 11.19 -6.66 7.89
C ALA A 563 10.14 -6.22 6.86
N ILE A 564 10.22 -6.76 5.64
CA ILE A 564 9.28 -6.47 4.55
C ILE A 564 7.92 -7.07 4.85
N SER A 565 7.85 -8.33 5.30
CA SER A 565 6.59 -9.00 5.61
C SER A 565 5.82 -8.28 6.71
N GLN A 566 6.50 -7.78 7.75
CA GLN A 566 5.86 -7.01 8.82
C GLN A 566 5.29 -5.66 8.36
N VAL A 567 5.93 -5.02 7.38
CA VAL A 567 5.47 -3.75 6.81
C VAL A 567 4.35 -3.98 5.77
N GLN A 568 4.46 -5.03 4.95
CA GLN A 568 3.49 -5.34 3.89
C GLN A 568 2.14 -5.81 4.43
N SER A 569 2.12 -6.58 5.52
CA SER A 569 0.88 -7.05 6.15
C SER A 569 -0.10 -5.93 6.53
N SER A 570 0.36 -4.69 6.58
CA SER A 570 -0.41 -3.50 6.96
C SER A 570 -1.08 -2.76 5.80
N THR A 571 -0.98 -3.20 4.54
CA THR A 571 -1.25 -2.32 3.39
C THR A 571 -2.16 -2.82 2.26
N LEU A 572 -2.65 -4.05 2.31
CA LEU A 572 -3.52 -4.60 1.25
C LEU A 572 -4.93 -4.89 1.76
N LEU A 573 -5.89 -4.07 1.32
CA LEU A 573 -7.31 -4.39 1.40
C LEU A 573 -8.03 -4.02 0.10
N TRP A 574 -8.81 -4.98 -0.39
CA TRP A 574 -9.99 -4.67 -1.18
C TRP A 574 -11.02 -4.06 -0.23
N PRO A 575 -11.67 -2.93 -0.55
CA PRO A 575 -12.98 -2.68 0.06
C PRO A 575 -13.89 -3.84 -0.36
N SER A 576 -14.51 -4.52 0.62
CA SER A 576 -15.61 -5.43 0.32
C SER A 576 -16.61 -4.70 -0.59
N PRO A 577 -17.17 -5.34 -1.63
CA PRO A 577 -18.24 -4.72 -2.40
C PRO A 577 -19.29 -4.22 -1.40
N ALA A 578 -19.58 -2.92 -1.43
CA ALA A 578 -20.54 -2.30 -0.56
C ALA A 578 -21.82 -3.14 -0.62
N THR A 579 -22.28 -3.63 0.52
CA THR A 579 -23.60 -4.22 0.62
C THR A 579 -24.60 -3.15 0.18
N HIS A 580 -25.57 -3.56 -0.62
CA HIS A 580 -26.53 -2.70 -1.32
C HIS A 580 -27.32 -1.71 -0.42
N GLU A 581 -27.18 -1.84 0.91
CA GLU A 581 -27.72 -0.95 1.94
C GLU A 581 -26.89 0.34 2.17
N GLU A 582 -25.61 0.39 1.80
CA GLU A 582 -24.77 1.61 1.98
C GLU A 582 -24.88 2.62 0.82
N LEU A 583 -25.70 2.32 -0.21
CA LEU A 583 -25.98 3.19 -1.36
C LEU A 583 -27.45 3.63 -1.46
N GLN A 584 -28.23 3.46 -0.39
CA GLN A 584 -29.53 4.12 -0.18
C GLN A 584 -29.42 5.07 1.01
#